data_AF-A0A3E0KES3-F1
#
_entry.id   AF-A0A3E0KES3-F1
#
_cell.length_a   1.000
_cell.length_b   1.000
_cell.length_c   1.000
_cell.angle_alpha   90.00
_cell.angle_beta   90.00
_cell.angle_gamma   90.00
#
_symmetry.space_group_name_H-M   'P 1'
#
loop_
_entity.id
_entity.type
_entity.pdbx_description
1 polymer ?
#
loop_
_entity_poly.entity_id
_entity_poly.type
_entity_poly.pdbx_seq_one_letter_code
_entity_poly.pdbx_strand_id
1 'polypeptide(L)'
;MTTSRFLEVERDGVGLILWTSDRFPPGTVAAFSTRRGGVSTGPYATLNLSLSGGDEPRAAAENHRRFRQAAGVRGPVYCARQVHGNRVVAVDDLAGEPAAAGLRRAGEADGLLTARPGRFL
;
A
#
# COMPACT_ATOMS: atom_id res chain seq x y z
N MET A 1 -10.31 -27.10 -6.82
CA MET A 1 -10.27 -25.79 -7.51
C MET A 1 -9.94 -24.73 -6.48
N THR A 2 -9.03 -23.81 -6.76
CA THR A 2 -8.69 -22.69 -5.85
C THR A 2 -9.75 -21.60 -5.98
N THR A 3 -10.22 -21.05 -4.86
CA THR A 3 -11.20 -19.97 -4.87
C THR A 3 -10.52 -18.65 -4.55
N SER A 4 -10.36 -17.79 -5.56
CA SER A 4 -9.94 -16.40 -5.40
C SER A 4 -11.09 -15.45 -5.73
N ARG A 5 -11.24 -14.37 -4.96
CA ARG A 5 -12.29 -13.36 -5.16
C ARG A 5 -11.73 -11.96 -5.00
N PHE A 6 -12.21 -11.06 -5.83
CA PHE A 6 -11.99 -9.62 -5.72
C PHE A 6 -13.31 -8.98 -5.30
N LEU A 7 -13.28 -8.24 -4.20
CA LEU A 7 -14.45 -7.60 -3.61
C LEU A 7 -14.22 -6.10 -3.59
N GLU A 8 -14.96 -5.36 -4.39
CA GLU A 8 -15.00 -3.90 -4.24
C GLU A 8 -15.79 -3.55 -2.99
N VAL A 9 -15.18 -2.76 -2.10
CA VAL A 9 -15.78 -2.33 -0.85
C VAL A 9 -15.51 -0.84 -0.64
N GLU A 10 -16.37 -0.20 0.13
CA GLU A 10 -16.14 1.13 0.67
C GLU A 10 -16.03 1.02 2.19
N ARG A 11 -14.98 1.60 2.77
CA ARG A 11 -14.75 1.66 4.22
C ARG A 11 -14.33 3.07 4.58
N ASP A 12 -15.05 3.70 5.51
CA ASP A 12 -14.80 5.08 5.93
C ASP A 12 -14.70 6.07 4.74
N GLY A 13 -15.50 5.87 3.70
CA GLY A 13 -15.50 6.66 2.47
C GLY A 13 -14.37 6.35 1.48
N VAL A 14 -13.49 5.39 1.79
CA VAL A 14 -12.39 4.93 0.92
C VAL A 14 -12.84 3.73 0.11
N GLY A 15 -12.78 3.84 -1.22
CA GLY A 15 -13.03 2.72 -2.13
C GLY A 15 -11.78 1.88 -2.33
N LEU A 16 -11.86 0.58 -2.10
CA LEU A 16 -10.77 -0.38 -2.28
C LEU A 16 -11.28 -1.74 -2.77
N ILE A 17 -10.39 -2.49 -3.39
CA ILE A 17 -10.67 -3.87 -3.82
C ILE A 17 -9.91 -4.80 -2.88
N LEU A 18 -10.64 -5.63 -2.13
CA LEU A 18 -10.06 -6.68 -1.31
C LEU A 18 -9.86 -7.94 -2.15
N TRP A 19 -8.66 -8.49 -2.12
CA TRP A 19 -8.38 -9.79 -2.70
C TRP A 19 -8.36 -10.84 -1.59
N THR A 20 -9.23 -11.84 -1.73
CA THR A 20 -9.27 -12.99 -0.83
C THR A 20 -9.00 -14.26 -1.61
N SER A 21 -8.31 -15.21 -0.98
CA SER A 21 -8.02 -16.52 -1.55
C SER A 21 -7.92 -17.55 -0.43
N ASP A 22 -8.39 -18.77 -0.70
CA ASP A 22 -8.17 -19.95 0.15
C ASP A 22 -6.68 -20.36 0.23
N ARG A 23 -5.81 -19.82 -0.63
CA ARG A 23 -4.35 -20.00 -0.55
C ARG A 23 -3.65 -19.02 0.37
N PHE A 24 -4.32 -17.95 0.79
CA PHE A 24 -3.69 -16.98 1.67
C PHE A 24 -3.60 -17.55 3.08
N PRO A 25 -2.43 -17.43 3.75
CA PRO A 25 -2.35 -17.67 5.18
C PRO A 25 -3.44 -16.90 5.94
N PRO A 26 -4.01 -17.46 7.02
CA PRO A 26 -4.94 -16.73 7.86
C PRO A 26 -4.37 -15.38 8.31
N GLY A 27 -5.15 -14.31 8.15
CA GLY A 27 -4.73 -12.95 8.52
C GLY A 27 -3.97 -12.18 7.43
N THR A 28 -3.76 -12.74 6.23
CA THR A 28 -3.25 -11.98 5.09
C THR A 28 -4.20 -10.85 4.71
N VAL A 29 -3.66 -9.64 4.59
CA VAL A 29 -4.36 -8.49 4.01
C VAL A 29 -3.82 -8.28 2.61
N ALA A 30 -4.69 -8.40 1.60
CA ALA A 30 -4.39 -8.04 0.22
C ALA A 30 -5.46 -7.06 -0.27
N ALA A 31 -5.05 -5.82 -0.56
CA ALA A 31 -5.94 -4.74 -0.93
C ALA A 31 -5.33 -3.87 -2.03
N PHE A 32 -6.15 -3.46 -2.98
CA PHE A 32 -5.80 -2.51 -4.02
C PHE A 32 -6.60 -1.23 -3.81
N SER A 33 -5.95 -0.07 -3.82
CA SER A 33 -6.63 1.22 -3.75
C SER A 33 -7.39 1.52 -5.04
N THR A 34 -8.48 2.27 -4.93
CA THR A 34 -9.06 3.01 -6.08
C THR A 34 -8.61 4.49 -6.02
N ARG A 35 -9.13 5.36 -6.89
CA ARG A 35 -8.93 6.82 -6.78
C ARG A 35 -9.94 7.51 -5.86
N ARG A 36 -10.85 6.77 -5.20
CA ARG A 36 -11.97 7.31 -4.41
C ARG A 36 -11.65 7.39 -2.92
N GLY A 37 -12.07 8.48 -2.28
CA GLY A 37 -12.07 8.62 -0.81
C GLY A 37 -10.88 9.34 -0.20
N GLY A 38 -10.04 9.95 -1.02
CA GLY A 38 -8.92 10.75 -0.54
C GLY A 38 -9.23 12.23 -0.42
N VAL A 39 -8.18 13.02 -0.22
CA VAL A 39 -8.25 14.48 0.00
C VAL A 39 -7.52 15.30 -1.06
N SER A 40 -6.83 14.64 -2.00
CA SER A 40 -6.13 15.32 -3.09
C SER A 40 -7.12 15.98 -4.05
N THR A 41 -6.66 17.02 -4.74
CA THR A 41 -7.47 17.82 -5.67
C THR A 41 -6.87 17.86 -7.08
N GLY A 42 -7.64 18.36 -8.05
CA GLY A 42 -7.19 18.53 -9.43
C GLY A 42 -6.78 17.20 -10.08
N PRO A 43 -5.62 17.12 -10.77
CA PRO A 43 -5.20 15.89 -11.47
C PRO A 43 -4.95 14.70 -10.52
N TYR A 44 -4.72 14.99 -9.23
CA TYR A 44 -4.46 14.01 -8.18
C TYR A 44 -5.73 13.53 -7.47
N ALA A 45 -6.90 14.09 -7.80
CA ALA A 45 -8.13 13.78 -7.09
C ALA A 45 -8.54 12.29 -7.22
N THR A 46 -9.04 11.64 -6.16
CA THR A 46 -9.10 12.09 -4.76
C THR A 46 -8.09 11.37 -3.87
N LEU A 47 -7.85 10.07 -4.09
CA LEU A 47 -6.94 9.23 -3.32
C LEU A 47 -5.64 8.96 -4.10
N ASN A 48 -4.75 9.94 -4.13
CA ASN A 48 -3.41 9.76 -4.69
C ASN A 48 -2.43 9.26 -3.61
N LEU A 49 -1.78 8.12 -3.88
CA LEU A 49 -0.79 7.49 -2.99
C LEU A 49 0.66 7.68 -3.48
N SER A 50 0.88 8.39 -4.59
CA SER A 50 2.21 8.64 -5.12
C SER A 50 3.04 9.51 -4.17
N LEU A 51 4.30 9.12 -3.94
CA LEU A 51 5.25 9.87 -3.12
C LEU A 51 6.08 10.88 -3.93
N SER A 52 6.00 10.84 -5.26
CA SER A 52 6.84 11.65 -6.16
C SER A 52 6.06 12.31 -7.29
N GLY A 53 4.72 12.19 -7.30
CA GLY A 53 3.86 12.62 -8.41
C GLY A 53 3.59 14.12 -8.50
N GLY A 54 4.16 14.96 -7.63
CA GLY A 54 3.94 16.41 -7.61
C GLY A 54 2.70 16.88 -6.84
N ASP A 55 1.96 15.95 -6.23
CA ASP A 55 0.85 16.28 -5.33
C ASP A 55 1.33 16.90 -4.01
N GLU A 56 0.41 17.52 -3.28
CA GLU A 56 0.70 18.13 -1.99
C GLU A 56 1.10 17.05 -0.96
N PRO A 57 2.26 17.18 -0.28
CA PRO A 57 2.77 16.12 0.60
C PRO A 57 1.84 15.74 1.75
N ARG A 58 1.09 16.68 2.34
CA ARG A 58 0.14 16.37 3.42
C ARG A 58 -1.08 15.61 2.90
N ALA A 59 -1.56 15.91 1.69
CA ALA A 59 -2.63 15.18 1.02
C ALA A 59 -2.21 13.74 0.75
N ALA A 60 -1.01 13.52 0.21
CA ALA A 60 -0.46 12.18 0.03
C ALA A 60 -0.34 11.42 1.36
N ALA A 61 0.15 12.08 2.42
CA ALA A 61 0.23 11.48 3.77
C ALA A 61 -1.15 11.10 4.34
N GLU A 62 -2.15 11.98 4.19
CA GLU A 62 -3.52 11.71 4.63
C GLU A 62 -4.19 10.58 3.83
N ASN A 63 -3.98 10.54 2.50
CA ASN A 63 -4.48 9.46 1.66
C ASN A 63 -3.89 8.11 2.07
N HIS A 64 -2.58 8.07 2.36
CA HIS A 64 -1.92 6.87 2.89
C HIS A 64 -2.50 6.45 4.24
N ARG A 65 -2.73 7.39 5.16
CA ARG A 65 -3.36 7.12 6.46
C ARG A 65 -4.75 6.50 6.27
N ARG A 66 -5.59 7.12 5.44
CA ARG A 66 -6.96 6.66 5.12
C ARG A 66 -6.96 5.28 4.49
N PHE A 67 -6.14 5.06 3.47
CA PHE A 67 -6.08 3.78 2.78
C PHE A 67 -5.62 2.65 3.70
N ARG A 68 -4.58 2.86 4.51
CA ARG A 68 -4.10 1.86 5.48
C ARG A 68 -5.16 1.50 6.50
N GLN A 69 -5.87 2.49 7.03
CA GLN A 69 -7.00 2.28 7.94
C GLN A 69 -8.09 1.44 7.27
N ALA A 70 -8.55 1.82 6.08
CA ALA A 70 -9.58 1.09 5.33
C ALA A 70 -9.17 -0.34 4.98
N ALA A 71 -7.91 -0.56 4.61
CA ALA A 71 -7.35 -1.88 4.30
C ALA A 71 -7.14 -2.76 5.54
N GLY A 72 -7.16 -2.21 6.76
CA GLY A 72 -6.89 -2.96 7.99
C GLY A 72 -5.39 -3.16 8.26
N VAL A 73 -4.55 -2.29 7.71
CA VAL A 73 -3.09 -2.31 7.87
C VAL A 73 -2.70 -1.68 9.21
N ARG A 74 -2.10 -2.47 10.10
CA ARG A 74 -1.73 -2.05 11.48
C ARG A 74 -0.23 -2.01 11.75
N GLY A 75 0.59 -2.32 10.76
CA GLY A 75 2.05 -2.43 10.89
C GLY A 75 2.81 -1.47 9.97
N PRO A 76 4.15 -1.51 10.01
CA PRO A 76 4.97 -0.78 9.06
C PRO A 76 4.66 -1.20 7.62
N VAL A 77 4.54 -0.20 6.75
CA VAL A 77 4.41 -0.40 5.30
C VAL A 77 5.74 -0.04 4.66
N TYR A 78 6.30 -0.99 3.93
CA TYR A 78 7.53 -0.84 3.17
C TYR A 78 7.21 -0.38 1.76
N CYS A 79 8.10 0.44 1.19
CA CYS A 79 8.01 0.84 -0.21
C CYS A 79 9.39 0.79 -0.86
N ALA A 80 9.42 0.78 -2.18
CA ALA A 80 10.65 0.89 -2.95
C ALA A 80 10.74 2.25 -3.65
N ARG A 81 11.95 2.67 -4.01
CA ARG A 81 12.12 3.58 -5.13
C ARG A 81 12.03 2.73 -6.40
N GLN A 82 10.85 2.71 -7.01
CA GLN A 82 10.62 1.99 -8.27
C GLN A 82 11.43 2.63 -9.38
N VAL A 83 12.18 1.82 -10.12
CA VAL A 83 13.09 2.24 -11.19
C VAL A 83 12.83 1.47 -12.48
N HIS A 84 11.72 0.74 -12.57
CA HIS A 84 11.34 -0.09 -13.71
C HIS A 84 12.38 -1.18 -14.05
N GLY A 85 13.07 -1.68 -13.02
CA GLY A 85 13.95 -2.84 -13.11
C GLY A 85 13.26 -4.14 -12.70
N ASN A 86 14.06 -5.14 -12.34
CA ASN A 86 13.61 -6.46 -11.91
C ASN A 86 14.11 -6.86 -10.51
N ARG A 87 14.73 -5.92 -9.78
CA ARG A 87 15.27 -6.16 -8.45
C ARG A 87 14.13 -6.36 -7.45
N VAL A 88 14.23 -7.44 -6.67
CA VAL A 88 13.33 -7.74 -5.55
C VAL A 88 14.10 -7.67 -4.23
N VAL A 89 13.52 -7.04 -3.21
CA VAL A 89 14.14 -6.88 -1.88
C VAL A 89 13.30 -7.57 -0.80
N ALA A 90 13.94 -8.44 -0.02
CA ALA A 90 13.35 -9.01 1.18
C ALA A 90 13.39 -7.98 2.31
N VAL A 91 12.24 -7.69 2.93
CA VAL A 91 12.14 -6.67 3.99
C VAL A 91 12.12 -7.28 5.38
N ASP A 92 12.34 -8.58 5.55
CA ASP A 92 12.20 -9.27 6.85
C ASP A 92 13.07 -8.63 7.95
N ASP A 93 14.33 -8.38 7.66
CA ASP A 93 15.32 -7.80 8.58
C ASP A 93 15.60 -6.31 8.33
N LEU A 94 14.89 -5.70 7.38
CA LEU A 94 15.09 -4.28 7.09
C LEU A 94 14.35 -3.41 8.10
N ALA A 95 15.08 -2.53 8.78
CA ALA A 95 14.46 -1.39 9.45
C ALA A 95 13.75 -0.51 8.41
N GLY A 96 14.38 -0.31 7.25
CA GLY A 96 13.93 0.59 6.19
C GLY A 96 14.14 2.05 6.56
N GLU A 97 14.53 2.86 5.58
CA GLU A 97 14.75 4.29 5.77
C GLU A 97 13.42 5.03 5.88
N PRO A 98 13.28 6.05 6.74
CA PRO A 98 12.09 6.87 6.77
C PRO A 98 11.74 7.44 5.38
N ALA A 99 10.49 7.29 4.98
CA ALA A 99 9.97 7.85 3.74
C ALA A 99 8.72 8.70 3.99
N ALA A 100 8.35 9.48 2.98
CA ALA A 100 7.13 10.28 3.00
C ALA A 100 5.89 9.42 3.35
N ALA A 101 4.85 10.07 3.90
CA ALA A 101 3.64 9.41 4.35
C ALA A 101 3.86 8.30 5.42
N GLY A 102 4.93 8.38 6.20
CA GLY A 102 5.23 7.41 7.26
C GLY A 102 5.51 6.00 6.74
N LEU A 103 6.03 5.89 5.51
CA LEU A 103 6.49 4.64 4.91
C LEU A 103 7.94 4.33 5.28
N ARG A 104 8.37 3.10 5.02
CA ARG A 104 9.76 2.64 5.17
C ARG A 104 10.34 2.25 3.82
N ARG A 105 11.35 2.97 3.33
CA ARG A 105 11.96 2.71 2.04
C ARG A 105 13.00 1.59 2.13
N ALA A 106 12.88 0.60 1.24
CA ALA A 106 13.78 -0.55 1.14
C ALA A 106 14.91 -0.37 0.10
N GLY A 107 15.06 0.82 -0.48
CA GLY A 107 16.02 1.14 -1.54
C GLY A 107 15.42 1.12 -2.94
N GLU A 108 16.26 1.04 -3.97
CA GLU A 108 15.83 0.82 -5.36
C GLU A 108 15.39 -0.63 -5.56
N ALA A 109 14.16 -0.83 -6.01
CA ALA A 109 13.58 -2.13 -6.33
C ALA A 109 12.23 -1.93 -7.03
N ASP A 110 11.75 -2.98 -7.70
CA ASP A 110 10.42 -3.01 -8.32
C ASP A 110 9.57 -4.19 -7.81
N GLY A 111 10.14 -4.98 -6.90
CA GLY A 111 9.41 -5.94 -6.07
C GLY A 111 9.91 -5.92 -4.63
N LEU A 112 9.00 -6.21 -3.71
CA LEU A 112 9.32 -6.46 -2.30
C LEU A 112 8.76 -7.82 -1.91
N LEU A 113 9.36 -8.46 -0.91
CA LEU A 113 8.82 -9.68 -0.31
C LEU A 113 9.06 -9.69 1.19
N THR A 114 8.20 -10.39 1.92
CA THR A 114 8.37 -10.66 3.34
C THR A 114 7.78 -12.01 3.71
N ALA A 115 8.44 -12.73 4.61
CA ALA A 115 7.91 -13.90 5.29
C ALA A 115 7.48 -13.59 6.74
N ARG A 116 7.64 -12.34 7.21
CA ARG A 116 7.31 -11.94 8.58
C ARG A 116 5.90 -11.34 8.69
N PRO A 117 5.03 -11.89 9.55
CA PRO A 117 3.74 -11.28 9.86
C PRO A 117 3.88 -9.84 10.35
N GLY A 118 2.87 -9.02 10.07
CA GLY A 118 2.81 -7.63 10.53
C GLY A 118 3.66 -6.64 9.73
N ARG A 119 4.35 -7.07 8.67
CA ARG A 119 4.99 -6.20 7.68
C ARG A 119 4.14 -6.14 6.41
N PHE A 120 3.92 -4.94 5.90
CA PHE A 120 3.11 -4.69 4.72
C PHE A 120 3.99 -4.11 3.60
N LEU A 121 3.63 -4.37 2.35
CA LEU A 121 4.38 -4.01 1.15
C LEU A 121 3.55 -3.11 0.24
#